data_AF-A0A352BGX0-F1
#
_entry.id   AF-A0A352BGX0-F1
#
_cell.length_a   1.000
_cell.length_b   1.000
_cell.length_c   1.000
_cell.angle_alpha   90.00
_cell.angle_beta   90.00
_cell.angle_gamma   90.00
#
_symmetry.space_group_name_H-M   'P 1'
#
loop_
_entity.id
_entity.type
_entity.pdbx_description
1 polymer ?
#
loop_
_entity_poly.entity_id
_entity_poly.type
_entity_poly.pdbx_seq_one_letter_code
_entity_poly.pdbx_strand_id
1 'polypeptide(L)' 'MNDYEKILNSLSKSKFRSHFKLSKKDKQYVLEKGYNTILSHATDFVKKRLAPAVIPNDGKQTPMHG' A
#
# COMPACT_ATOMS: atom_id res chain seq x y z
N MET A 1 -14.69 16.18 -13.19
CA MET A 1 -13.35 16.02 -13.77
C MET A 1 -12.52 15.23 -12.76
N ASN A 2 -12.08 14.02 -13.09
CA ASN A 2 -11.18 13.24 -12.24
C ASN A 2 -9.80 13.89 -12.28
N ASP A 3 -9.52 14.75 -11.30
CA ASP A 3 -8.28 15.52 -11.24
C ASP A 3 -7.20 14.73 -10.50
N TYR A 4 -6.88 13.55 -11.04
CA TYR A 4 -5.87 12.66 -10.48
C TYR A 4 -4.52 13.36 -10.36
N GLU A 5 -4.19 14.28 -11.27
CA GLU A 5 -2.96 15.08 -11.21
C GLU A 5 -2.91 15.98 -9.98
N LYS A 6 -4.00 16.68 -9.65
CA LYS A 6 -4.06 17.47 -8.39
C LYS A 6 -3.93 16.58 -7.16
N ILE A 7 -4.58 15.41 -7.15
CA ILE A 7 -4.50 14.48 -6.03
C ILE A 7 -3.05 13.96 -5.89
N LEU A 8 -2.44 13.47 -6.96
CA LEU A 8 -1.07 12.97 -6.95
C LEU A 8 -0.06 14.07 -6.55
N ASN A 9 -0.25 15.29 -7.03
CA ASN A 9 0.56 16.44 -6.62
C ASN A 9 0.37 16.81 -5.14
N SER A 10 -0.81 16.61 -4.56
CA SER A 10 -1.02 16.81 -3.13
C SER A 10 -0.35 15.70 -2.30
N LEU A 11 -0.42 14.45 -2.77
CA LEU A 11 0.18 13.29 -2.10
C LEU A 11 1.71 13.36 -2.14
N SER A 12 2.30 13.87 -3.22
CA SER A 12 3.75 14.01 -3.37
C SER A 12 4.38 14.99 -2.37
N LYS A 13 3.61 15.97 -1.87
CA LYS A 13 4.05 16.93 -0.83
C LYS A 13 4.21 16.29 0.55
N SER A 14 3.56 15.16 0.81
CA SER A 14 3.68 14.45 2.08
C SER A 14 5.00 13.69 2.16
N LYS A 15 5.82 13.95 3.18
CA LYS A 15 7.08 13.22 3.42
C LYS A 15 6.81 11.72 3.44
N PHE A 16 5.90 11.24 4.28
CA PHE A 16 5.58 9.80 4.36
C PHE A 16 5.17 9.19 3.01
N ARG A 17 4.22 9.80 2.29
CA ARG A 17 3.68 9.22 1.05
C ARG A 17 4.67 9.27 -0.13
N SER A 18 5.50 10.30 -0.19
CA SER A 18 6.50 10.45 -1.26
C SER A 18 7.69 9.48 -1.15
N HIS A 19 7.86 8.81 0.00
CA HIS A 19 8.90 7.78 0.17
C HIS A 19 8.57 6.48 -0.59
N PHE A 20 7.29 6.20 -0.84
CA PHE A 20 6.89 4.99 -1.55
C PHE A 20 7.17 5.13 -3.05
N LYS A 21 8.14 4.37 -3.56
CA LYS A 21 8.50 4.31 -4.96
C LYS A 21 8.81 2.86 -5.33
N LEU A 22 8.39 2.44 -6.53
CA LEU A 22 8.73 1.11 -7.04
C LEU A 22 10.19 1.12 -7.52
N SER A 23 11.00 0.24 -6.93
CA SER A 23 12.34 -0.05 -7.43
C SER A 23 12.29 -0.76 -8.79
N LYS A 24 13.43 -0.91 -9.46
CA LYS A 24 13.50 -1.69 -10.71
C LYS A 24 13.04 -3.13 -10.50
N LYS A 25 13.38 -3.74 -9.36
CA LYS A 25 12.96 -5.10 -9.00
C LYS A 25 11.45 -5.18 -8.79
N ASP A 26 10.85 -4.20 -8.12
CA ASP A 26 9.40 -4.20 -7.90
C ASP A 26 8.62 -4.07 -9.21
N LYS A 27 9.10 -3.22 -10.14
CA LYS A 27 8.51 -3.09 -11.47
C LYS A 27 8.58 -4.41 -12.24
N GLN A 28 9.75 -5.07 -12.22
CA GLN A 28 9.94 -6.37 -12.85
C GLN A 28 9.02 -7.43 -12.24
N TYR A 29 8.90 -7.46 -10.91
CA TYR A 29 8.00 -8.37 -10.21
C TYR A 29 6.53 -8.18 -10.61
N VAL A 30 6.07 -6.94 -10.76
CA VAL A 30 4.72 -6.64 -11.26
C VAL A 30 4.52 -7.15 -12.69
N LEU A 31 5.52 -7.00 -13.56
CA LEU A 31 5.46 -7.50 -14.93
C LEU A 31 5.44 -9.03 -14.97
N GLU A 32 6.26 -9.70 -14.17
CA GLU A 32 6.34 -11.17 -14.11
C GLU A 32 5.08 -11.82 -13.53
N LYS A 33 4.48 -11.23 -12.48
CA LYS A 33 3.25 -11.76 -11.87
C LYS A 33 1.97 -11.35 -12.58
N GLY A 34 2.00 -10.23 -13.30
CA GLY A 34 0.85 -9.63 -13.96
C GLY A 34 -0.01 -8.77 -13.03
N TYR A 35 -0.63 -7.74 -13.62
CA TYR A 35 -1.39 -6.73 -12.90
C TYR A 35 -2.57 -7.30 -12.08
N ASN A 36 -3.33 -8.24 -12.65
CA ASN A 36 -4.49 -8.82 -11.98
C ASN A 36 -4.13 -9.55 -10.68
N THR A 37 -3.01 -10.29 -10.69
CA THR A 37 -2.48 -10.99 -9.51
C THR A 37 -2.07 -10.00 -8.43
N ILE A 38 -1.34 -8.95 -8.81
CA ILE A 38 -0.90 -7.89 -7.89
C ILE A 38 -2.12 -7.17 -7.28
N LEU A 39 -3.14 -6.88 -8.10
CA LEU A 39 -4.38 -6.27 -7.64
C LEU A 39 -5.11 -7.17 -6.64
N SER A 40 -5.27 -8.46 -6.94
CA SER A 40 -5.89 -9.43 -6.02
C SER A 40 -5.16 -9.45 -4.68
N HIS A 41 -3.83 -9.59 -4.69
CA HIS A 41 -3.03 -9.59 -3.46
C HIS A 41 -3.18 -8.28 -2.67
N ALA A 42 -3.14 -7.13 -3.34
CA ALA A 42 -3.33 -5.84 -2.69
C ALA A 42 -4.71 -5.77 -2.00
N THR A 43 -5.78 -6.21 -2.67
CA THR A 43 -7.11 -6.25 -2.08
C THR A 43 -7.19 -7.20 -0.88
N ASP A 44 -6.54 -8.36 -0.96
CA ASP A 44 -6.52 -9.34 0.13
C ASP A 44 -5.76 -8.83 1.34
N PHE A 45 -4.64 -8.12 1.15
CA PHE A 45 -3.89 -7.52 2.25
C PHE A 45 -4.68 -6.45 2.98
N VAL A 46 -5.35 -5.57 2.24
CA VAL A 46 -6.21 -4.53 2.82
C VAL A 46 -7.36 -5.16 3.57
N LYS A 47 -8.07 -6.11 2.94
CA LYS A 47 -9.18 -6.83 3.59
C LYS A 47 -8.73 -7.53 4.86
N LYS A 48 -7.67 -8.34 4.82
CA LYS A 48 -7.19 -9.10 5.98
C LYS A 48 -6.70 -8.21 7.12
N ARG A 49 -5.98 -7.11 6.82
CA ARG A 49 -5.46 -6.20 7.85
C ARG A 49 -6.51 -5.27 8.44
N LEU A 50 -7.53 -4.89 7.68
CA LEU A 50 -8.61 -4.00 8.14
C LEU A 50 -9.88 -4.76 8.54
N ALA A 51 -9.86 -6.11 8.56
CA ALA A 51 -11.06 -6.94 8.64
C ALA A 51 -11.82 -6.85 9.97
N PRO A 52 -11.20 -6.75 11.16
CA PRO A 52 -11.96 -6.48 12.36
C PRO A 52 -11.85 -5.00 12.74
N ALA A 53 -13.01 -4.33 12.83
CA ALA A 53 -13.11 -2.99 13.43
C ALA A 53 -12.62 -2.95 14.89
N VAL A 54 -12.56 -4.11 15.55
CA VAL A 54 -12.04 -4.31 16.90
C VAL A 54 -11.04 -5.46 16.87
N ILE A 55 -9.75 -5.15 16.93
CA ILE A 55 -8.67 -6.16 16.94
C ILE A 55 -8.56 -6.70 18.37
N PRO A 56 -8.59 -8.04 18.60
CA PRO A 56 -8.50 -8.61 19.95
C PRO A 56 -7.22 -8.22 20.70
N ASN A 57 -6.13 -8.03 19.95
CA ASN A 57 -4.83 -7.57 20.43
C ASN A 57 -4.57 -6.13 19.94
N ASP A 58 -5.47 -5.19 20.20
CA ASP A 58 -5.22 -3.75 20.03
C ASP A 58 -4.23 -3.19 21.10
N GLY A 59 -3.29 -4.04 21.50
CA GLY A 59 -2.22 -3.70 22.41
C GLY A 59 -1.20 -2.83 21.69
N LYS A 60 -0.68 -1.83 22.41
CA LYS A 60 0.25 -0.78 22.00
C LYS A 60 1.65 -1.28 21.56
N GLN A 61 1.72 -2.32 20.72
CA GLN A 61 2.99 -2.82 20.20
C GLN A 61 2.81 -3.54 18.85
N THR A 62 2.97 -2.80 17.76
CA THR A 62 3.56 -3.37 16.54
C THR A 62 5.08 -3.26 16.72
N PRO A 63 5.82 -4.36 16.86
CA PRO A 63 7.28 -4.30 16.91
C PRO A 63 7.78 -3.64 15.63
N MET A 64 8.43 -2.48 15.78
CA MET A 64 8.85 -1.67 14.63
C MET A 64 10.01 -2.31 13.88
N HIS A 65 10.77 -3.20 14.52
CA HIS A 65 11.85 -4.02 13.96
C HIS A 65 11.64 -5.47 14.44
N GLY A 66 11.99 -6.44 13.59
CA GLY A 66 11.81 -7.88 13.87
C GLY A 66 12.58 -8.39 15.07
#